data_AF-A0A9K3N3M0-F1
#
_entry.id   AF-A0A9K3N3M0-F1
#
_cell.length_a   1.000
_cell.length_b   1.000
_cell.length_c   1.000
_cell.angle_alpha   90.00
_cell.angle_beta   90.00
_cell.angle_gamma   90.00
#
_symmetry.space_group_name_H-M   'P 1'
#
loop_
_entity.id
_entity.type
_entity.pdbx_description
1 polymer ?
#
loop_
_entity_poly.entity_id
_entity_poly.type
_entity_poly.pdbx_seq_one_letter_code
_entity_poly.pdbx_strand_id
1 'polypeptide(L)'
;MAESLVEPLTNNMLWMMYHGIINVANSILNSTELDQSVAKLLVTARHDGYAQGYAECFQHVTNALKVNWDTSRSATSGVDTNAAFAAAKEEYNNLRLPMMDLVTDALQHENFVDQLKEIFPDEAETSGDEDID
;
A
#
# COMPACT_ATOMS: atom_id res chain seq x y z
N MET A 1 41.01 10.87 19.64
CA MET A 1 40.43 10.86 18.28
C MET A 1 39.31 9.84 18.13
N ALA A 2 39.41 8.61 18.66
CA ALA A 2 38.29 7.65 18.60
C ALA A 2 37.04 8.10 19.39
N GLU A 3 37.22 8.71 20.56
CA GLU A 3 36.13 9.14 21.46
C GLU A 3 35.22 10.23 20.85
N SER A 4 35.74 11.04 19.91
CA SER A 4 35.00 12.09 19.19
C SER A 4 34.01 11.57 18.14
N LEU A 5 34.11 10.29 17.74
CA LEU A 5 33.23 9.67 16.75
C LEU A 5 32.21 8.72 17.38
N VAL A 6 32.39 8.37 18.65
CA VAL A 6 31.50 7.45 19.39
C VAL A 6 30.14 8.10 19.65
N GLU A 7 30.12 9.38 20.00
CA GLU A 7 28.88 10.09 20.31
C GLU A 7 27.97 10.28 19.08
N PRO A 8 28.44 10.77 17.92
CA PRO A 8 27.63 10.81 16.70
C PRO A 8 27.09 9.44 16.27
N LEU A 9 27.94 8.40 16.36
CA LEU A 9 27.52 7.03 16.02
C LEU A 9 26.45 6.51 16.96
N THR A 10 26.58 6.76 18.26
CA THR A 10 25.60 6.38 19.28
C THR A 10 24.27 7.09 19.04
N ASN A 11 24.30 8.39 18.76
CA ASN A 11 23.10 9.17 18.46
C ASN A 11 22.40 8.68 17.18
N ASN A 12 23.17 8.37 16.13
CA ASN A 12 22.63 7.81 14.89
C ASN A 12 22.01 6.42 15.10
N MET A 13 22.65 5.55 15.88
CA MET A 13 22.08 4.25 16.24
C MET A 13 20.78 4.40 17.04
N LEU A 14 20.73 5.30 18.01
CA LEU A 14 19.52 5.55 18.80
C LEU A 14 18.40 6.08 17.92
N TRP A 15 18.68 7.05 17.03
CA TRP A 15 17.67 7.58 16.11
C TRP A 15 17.13 6.49 15.18
N MET A 16 18.00 5.67 14.59
CA MET A 16 17.56 4.55 13.74
C MET A 16 16.68 3.56 14.50
N MET A 17 17.01 3.27 15.76
CA MET A 17 16.27 2.33 16.60
C MET A 17 14.90 2.85 17.03
N TYR A 18 14.79 4.14 17.38
CA TYR A 18 13.56 4.73 17.89
C TYR A 18 12.66 5.33 16.80
N HIS A 19 13.24 5.84 15.72
CA HIS A 19 12.52 6.63 14.71
C HIS A 19 12.70 6.04 13.31
N GLY A 20 13.93 5.76 12.88
CA GLY A 20 14.22 5.39 11.49
C GLY A 20 13.38 4.24 10.95
N ILE A 21 13.35 3.10 11.66
CA ILE A 21 12.60 1.91 11.21
C ILE A 21 11.09 2.17 11.17
N ILE A 22 10.56 2.84 12.21
CA ILE A 22 9.13 3.11 12.34
C ILE A 22 8.68 4.10 11.27
N ASN A 23 9.46 5.16 11.01
CA ASN A 23 9.14 6.16 10.00
C ASN A 23 9.14 5.55 8.60
N VAL A 24 10.12 4.70 8.27
CA VAL A 24 10.12 3.95 6.99
C VAL A 24 8.86 3.08 6.89
N ALA A 25 8.54 2.28 7.91
CA ALA A 25 7.36 1.42 7.88
C ALA A 25 6.05 2.22 7.73
N ASN A 26 5.89 3.31 8.48
CA ASN A 26 4.73 4.17 8.43
C ASN A 26 4.58 4.84 7.07
N SER A 27 5.67 5.27 6.45
CA SER A 27 5.64 5.90 5.13
C SER A 27 5.17 4.95 4.03
N ILE A 28 5.45 3.65 4.17
CA ILE A 28 4.96 2.59 3.28
C ILE A 28 3.49 2.30 3.56
N LEU A 29 3.14 2.09 4.84
CA LEU A 29 1.78 1.71 5.25
C LEU A 29 0.76 2.82 5.04
N ASN A 30 1.17 4.08 5.11
CA ASN A 30 0.32 5.26 4.90
C ASN A 30 0.47 5.85 3.48
N SER A 31 1.10 5.13 2.55
CA SER A 31 1.20 5.60 1.16
C SER A 31 -0.17 5.59 0.49
N THR A 32 -0.52 6.73 -0.11
CA THR A 32 -1.77 6.87 -0.87
C THR A 32 -1.83 5.93 -2.06
N GLU A 33 -0.69 5.62 -2.67
CA GLU A 33 -0.53 4.70 -3.80
C GLU A 33 -0.85 3.27 -3.39
N LEU A 34 -0.38 2.85 -2.21
CA LEU A 34 -0.73 1.55 -1.62
C LEU A 34 -2.24 1.47 -1.33
N ASP A 35 -2.79 2.50 -0.68
CA ASP A 35 -4.22 2.56 -0.35
C ASP A 35 -5.11 2.47 -1.60
N GLN A 36 -4.78 3.25 -2.63
CA GLN A 36 -5.52 3.25 -3.91
C GLN A 36 -5.43 1.89 -4.61
N SER A 37 -4.24 1.29 -4.64
CA SER A 37 -4.02 -0.01 -5.26
C SER A 37 -4.80 -1.12 -4.55
N VAL A 38 -4.76 -1.15 -3.21
CA VAL A 38 -5.53 -2.10 -2.40
C VAL A 38 -7.03 -1.89 -2.57
N ALA A 39 -7.51 -0.65 -2.55
CA ALA A 39 -8.93 -0.35 -2.75
C ALA A 39 -9.43 -0.84 -4.12
N LYS A 40 -8.65 -0.58 -5.18
CA LYS A 40 -8.95 -1.06 -6.54
C LYS A 40 -8.97 -2.59 -6.62
N LEU A 41 -7.99 -3.24 -6.00
CA LEU A 41 -7.91 -4.70 -5.94
C LEU A 41 -9.13 -5.31 -5.24
N LEU A 42 -9.55 -4.76 -4.10
CA LEU A 42 -10.70 -5.23 -3.33
C LEU A 42 -12.01 -5.07 -4.11
N VAL A 43 -12.22 -3.93 -4.76
CA VAL A 43 -13.44 -3.68 -5.56
C VAL A 43 -13.52 -4.63 -6.75
N THR A 44 -12.43 -4.81 -7.49
CA THR A 44 -12.40 -5.71 -8.65
C THR A 44 -12.56 -7.18 -8.25
N ALA A 45 -11.91 -7.61 -7.17
CA ALA A 45 -12.09 -8.95 -6.59
C ALA A 45 -13.55 -9.22 -6.20
N ARG A 46 -14.20 -8.22 -5.58
CA ARG A 46 -15.62 -8.32 -5.19
C ARG A 46 -16.53 -8.48 -6.40
N HIS A 47 -16.31 -7.69 -7.46
CA HIS A 47 -17.10 -7.80 -8.68
C HIS A 47 -16.90 -9.15 -9.38
N ASP A 48 -15.66 -9.66 -9.42
CA ASP A 48 -15.37 -10.96 -10.00
C ASP A 48 -16.01 -12.11 -9.21
N GLY A 49 -15.89 -12.09 -7.87
CA GLY A 49 -16.56 -13.05 -7.00
C GLY A 49 -18.09 -12.99 -7.13
N TYR A 50 -18.67 -11.80 -7.26
CA TYR A 50 -20.11 -11.64 -7.51
C TYR A 50 -20.51 -12.27 -8.85
N ALA A 51 -19.76 -12.00 -9.93
CA ALA A 51 -20.05 -12.55 -11.26
C ALA A 51 -20.00 -14.08 -11.26
N GLN A 52 -18.98 -14.66 -10.62
CA GLN A 52 -18.83 -16.12 -10.49
C GLN A 52 -19.94 -16.73 -9.64
N GLY A 53 -20.26 -16.14 -8.48
CA GLY A 53 -21.34 -16.62 -7.63
C GLY A 53 -22.72 -16.52 -8.29
N TYR A 54 -22.96 -15.45 -9.05
CA TYR A 54 -24.18 -15.33 -9.87
C TYR A 54 -24.22 -16.41 -10.95
N ALA A 55 -23.08 -16.69 -11.59
CA ALA A 55 -22.95 -17.72 -12.61
C ALA A 55 -23.32 -19.11 -12.07
N GLU A 56 -22.79 -19.47 -10.91
CA GLU A 56 -23.09 -20.72 -10.21
C GLU A 56 -24.57 -20.83 -9.83
N CYS A 57 -25.13 -19.77 -9.23
CA CYS A 57 -26.54 -19.72 -8.84
C CYS A 57 -27.48 -19.93 -10.04
N PHE A 58 -27.29 -19.22 -11.16
CA PHE A 58 -28.19 -19.38 -12.30
C PHE A 58 -28.05 -20.77 -12.93
N GLN A 59 -26.85 -21.35 -12.92
CA GLN A 59 -26.63 -22.72 -13.41
C GLN A 59 -27.45 -23.74 -12.61
N HIS A 60 -27.47 -23.60 -11.28
CA HIS A 60 -28.31 -24.44 -10.41
C HIS A 60 -29.80 -24.25 -10.68
N VAL A 61 -30.27 -23.01 -10.80
CA VAL A 61 -31.70 -22.72 -11.06
C VAL A 61 -32.13 -23.22 -12.43
N THR A 62 -31.32 -23.00 -13.46
CA THR A 62 -31.53 -23.50 -14.83
C THR A 62 -31.69 -25.02 -14.82
N ASN A 63 -30.81 -25.72 -14.09
CA ASN A 63 -30.85 -27.17 -13.98
C ASN A 63 -32.07 -27.69 -13.23
N ALA A 64 -32.48 -27.01 -12.15
CA ALA A 64 -33.61 -27.41 -11.31
C ALA A 64 -34.96 -27.15 -11.99
N LEU A 65 -35.13 -25.98 -12.61
CA LEU A 65 -36.39 -25.53 -13.19
C LEU A 65 -36.54 -25.86 -14.69
N LYS A 66 -35.47 -26.35 -15.33
CA LYS A 66 -35.43 -26.62 -16.79
C LYS A 66 -35.79 -25.40 -17.64
N VAL A 67 -35.37 -24.22 -17.19
CA VAL A 67 -35.56 -22.94 -17.88
C VAL A 67 -34.21 -22.37 -18.29
N ASN A 68 -34.12 -21.72 -19.45
CA ASN A 68 -32.89 -21.06 -19.88
C ASN A 68 -32.84 -19.65 -19.32
N TRP A 69 -32.02 -19.45 -18.29
CA TRP A 69 -31.65 -18.13 -17.79
C TRP A 69 -30.24 -17.77 -18.26
N ASP A 70 -30.00 -16.48 -18.49
CA ASP A 70 -28.69 -15.94 -18.83
C ASP A 70 -28.21 -14.96 -17.73
N THR A 71 -27.00 -14.44 -17.90
CA THR A 71 -26.42 -13.45 -16.97
C THR A 71 -26.85 -12.01 -17.29
N SER A 72 -27.80 -11.79 -18.22
CA SER A 72 -28.17 -10.44 -18.70
C SER A 72 -28.69 -9.54 -17.59
N ARG A 73 -29.28 -10.15 -16.55
CA ARG A 73 -29.84 -9.48 -15.36
C ARG A 73 -28.84 -9.30 -14.21
N SER A 74 -27.61 -9.78 -14.37
CA SER A 74 -26.55 -9.58 -13.39
C SER A 74 -26.15 -8.10 -13.32
N ALA A 75 -25.82 -7.60 -12.12
CA ALA A 75 -25.22 -6.27 -11.97
C ALA A 75 -23.86 -6.14 -12.69
N THR A 76 -23.22 -7.26 -13.03
CA THR A 76 -21.96 -7.33 -13.78
C THR A 76 -22.16 -7.77 -15.24
N SER A 77 -23.40 -7.74 -15.74
CA SER A 77 -23.71 -8.10 -17.12
C SER A 77 -22.91 -7.25 -18.12
N GLY A 78 -22.22 -7.92 -19.05
CA GLY A 78 -21.39 -7.25 -20.07
C GLY A 78 -20.05 -6.71 -19.57
N VAL A 79 -19.68 -6.94 -18.31
CA VAL A 79 -18.39 -6.52 -17.74
C VAL A 79 -17.47 -7.73 -17.62
N ASP A 80 -16.24 -7.61 -18.13
CA ASP A 80 -15.19 -8.61 -17.91
C ASP A 80 -14.54 -8.40 -16.54
N THR A 81 -15.22 -8.88 -15.50
CA THR A 81 -14.77 -8.75 -14.10
C THR A 81 -13.49 -9.53 -13.83
N ASN A 82 -13.27 -10.63 -14.53
CA ASN A 82 -12.09 -11.47 -14.36
C ASN A 82 -10.84 -10.76 -14.89
N ALA A 83 -10.91 -10.20 -16.10
CA ALA A 83 -9.82 -9.40 -16.65
C ALA A 83 -9.55 -8.15 -15.81
N ALA A 84 -10.61 -7.47 -15.33
CA ALA A 84 -10.46 -6.31 -14.45
C ALA A 84 -9.75 -6.64 -13.14
N PHE A 85 -10.09 -7.77 -12.51
CA PHE A 85 -9.41 -8.24 -11.30
C PHE A 85 -7.97 -8.68 -11.57
N ALA A 86 -7.71 -9.41 -12.67
CA ALA A 86 -6.36 -9.79 -13.07
C ALA A 86 -5.46 -8.57 -13.29
N ALA A 87 -5.95 -7.55 -13.99
CA ALA A 87 -5.22 -6.30 -14.21
C ALA A 87 -4.93 -5.55 -12.91
N ALA A 88 -5.92 -5.41 -12.01
CA ALA A 88 -5.71 -4.76 -10.72
C ALA A 88 -4.70 -5.53 -9.84
N LYS A 89 -4.70 -6.86 -9.91
CA LYS A 89 -3.74 -7.71 -9.21
C LYS A 89 -2.32 -7.56 -9.76
N GLU A 90 -2.19 -7.48 -11.09
CA GLU A 90 -0.90 -7.23 -11.73
C GLU A 90 -0.35 -5.86 -11.35
N GLU A 91 -1.19 -4.82 -11.35
CA GLU A 91 -0.82 -3.48 -10.91
C GLU A 91 -0.37 -3.45 -9.44
N TYR A 92 -1.10 -4.12 -8.54
CA TYR A 92 -0.71 -4.24 -7.12
C TYR A 92 0.62 -4.97 -6.93
N ASN A 93 0.83 -6.09 -7.63
CA ASN A 93 2.06 -6.88 -7.51
C ASN A 93 3.29 -6.15 -8.04
N ASN A 94 3.10 -5.22 -8.97
CA ASN A 94 4.17 -4.40 -9.55
C ASN A 94 4.19 -2.97 -8.99
N LEU A 95 3.46 -2.71 -7.91
CA LEU A 95 3.38 -1.38 -7.31
C LEU A 95 4.76 -0.92 -6.84
N ARG A 96 5.16 0.26 -7.31
CA ARG A 96 6.37 0.96 -6.85
C ARG A 96 5.95 2.12 -5.98
N LEU A 97 6.42 2.12 -4.75
CA LEU A 97 6.20 3.22 -3.82
C LEU A 97 7.38 4.19 -3.94
N PRO A 98 7.15 5.47 -4.29
CA PRO A 98 8.24 6.45 -4.43
C PRO A 98 9.13 6.54 -3.19
N MET A 99 8.52 6.35 -2.02
CA MET A 99 9.21 6.35 -0.73
C MET A 99 10.25 5.22 -0.61
N MET A 100 9.99 4.05 -1.19
CA MET A 100 10.95 2.95 -1.20
C MET A 100 12.17 3.28 -2.04
N ASP A 101 11.99 3.99 -3.16
CA ASP A 101 13.10 4.41 -4.02
C ASP A 101 13.98 5.45 -3.29
N LEU A 102 13.38 6.43 -2.60
CA LEU A 102 14.11 7.43 -1.79
C LEU A 102 14.91 6.79 -0.63
N VAL A 103 14.30 5.86 0.10
CA VAL A 103 15.00 5.13 1.17
C VAL A 103 16.15 4.29 0.61
N THR A 104 15.91 3.62 -0.52
CA THR A 104 16.93 2.79 -1.17
C THR A 104 18.11 3.63 -1.65
N ASP A 105 17.86 4.83 -2.19
CA ASP A 105 18.90 5.78 -2.58
C ASP A 105 19.70 6.25 -1.35
N ALA A 106 19.01 6.68 -0.30
CA ALA A 106 19.65 7.15 0.94
C ALA A 106 20.62 6.12 1.55
N LEU A 107 20.23 4.84 1.54
CA LEU A 107 21.04 3.74 2.06
C LEU A 107 22.33 3.46 1.28
N GLN A 108 22.52 4.05 0.09
CA GLN A 108 23.74 3.91 -0.70
C GLN A 108 24.86 4.87 -0.26
N HIS A 109 24.55 5.85 0.59
CA HIS A 109 25.47 6.90 1.00
C HIS A 109 26.07 6.64 2.40
N GLU A 110 27.31 7.10 2.63
CA GLU A 110 27.96 6.97 3.94
C GLU A 110 27.22 7.74 5.05
N ASN A 111 26.54 8.83 4.68
CA ASN A 111 25.71 9.65 5.57
C ASN A 111 24.22 9.29 5.52
N PHE A 112 23.88 8.02 5.26
CA PHE A 112 22.50 7.57 5.09
C PHE A 112 21.56 7.99 6.25
N VAL A 113 22.04 8.03 7.49
CA VAL A 113 21.21 8.43 8.64
C VAL A 113 20.78 9.90 8.53
N ASP A 114 21.65 10.78 8.04
CA ASP A 114 21.32 12.19 7.84
C ASP A 114 20.32 12.34 6.70
N GLN A 115 20.50 11.60 5.59
CA GLN A 115 19.54 11.59 4.49
C GLN A 115 18.17 11.02 4.91
N LEU A 116 18.14 9.96 5.73
CA LEU A 116 16.90 9.41 6.26
C LEU A 116 16.20 10.41 7.21
N LYS A 117 16.94 11.23 7.96
CA LYS A 117 16.37 12.32 8.78
C LYS A 117 15.79 13.45 7.92
N GLU A 118 16.39 13.75 6.77
CA GLU A 118 15.82 14.72 5.82
C GLU A 118 14.52 14.20 5.21
N ILE A 119 14.47 12.90 4.92
CA ILE A 119 13.28 12.22 4.42
C ILE A 119 12.19 12.10 5.50
N PHE A 120 12.58 11.81 6.73
CA PHE A 120 11.70 11.59 7.89
C PHE A 120 12.07 12.55 9.03
N PRO A 121 11.72 13.84 8.92
CA PRO A 121 12.01 14.80 9.96
C PRO A 121 11.31 14.42 11.27
N ASP A 122 11.98 14.62 12.39
CA ASP A 122 11.39 14.37 13.71
C ASP A 122 10.18 15.29 13.91
N GLU A 123 9.03 14.72 14.29
CA GLU A 123 7.77 15.47 14.47
C GLU A 123 7.90 16.64 15.47
N ALA A 124 8.88 16.57 16.39
CA ALA A 124 9.19 17.61 17.38
C ALA A 124 9.64 18.95 16.78
N GLU A 125 10.11 18.98 15.52
CA GLU A 125 10.49 20.22 14.82
C GLU A 125 9.30 20.86 14.06
N THR A 126 8.14 20.17 13.99
CA THR A 126 6.95 20.65 13.27
C THR A 126 5.80 21.09 14.16
N SER A 127 5.82 20.78 15.46
CA SER A 127 4.96 21.43 16.44
C SER A 127 5.55 22.78 16.82
N GLY A 128 5.42 23.76 15.92
CA GLY A 128 5.48 25.15 16.34
C GLY A 128 4.42 25.36 17.41
N ASP A 129 4.85 25.77 18.61
CA ASP A 129 4.00 26.17 19.72
C ASP A 129 2.87 27.08 19.23
N GLU A 130 1.68 26.52 19.02
CA GLU A 130 0.45 27.30 19.12
C GLU A 130 0.12 27.39 20.62
N ASP A 131 0.80 28.33 21.27
CA ASP A 131 0.34 28.92 22.52
C ASP A 131 -1.05 29.52 22.26
N ILE A 132 -2.10 28.79 22.64
CA ILE A 132 -3.47 29.31 22.72
C ILE A 132 -3.61 29.96 24.10
N ASP A 133 -3.51 31.30 24.12
CA ASP A 133 -3.97 32.16 25.22
C ASP A 133 -5.50 32.04 25.47
#